data_AF-A0A4S8PVH1-F1
#
_entry.id   AF-A0A4S8PVH1-F1
#
_cell.length_a   1.000
_cell.length_b   1.000
_cell.length_c   1.000
_cell.angle_alpha   90.00
_cell.angle_beta   90.00
_cell.angle_gamma   90.00
#
_symmetry.space_group_name_H-M   'P 1'
#
loop_
_entity.id
_entity.type
_entity.pdbx_description
1 polymer ?
#
loop_
_entity_poly.entity_id
_entity_poly.type
_entity_poly.pdbx_seq_one_letter_code
_entity_poly.pdbx_strand_id
1 'polypeptide(L)'
;MKALRDTWLVYSRAMKLNLKQPVWLVVMLIQPLYFLIFFAPLLDGLEGTPGFEAGAMETFVPGLIIMMALFGSTFVGFGLIAELRQGVIERMRVTPVSRVALLIGRTLSTVTTTVIQAFILVVLAALIGGLQIDWGGVFLMFGIIILTSFMLGALSYGVAMVLKSEDTLAPVLNTVVQPIMLLSGIMLPMALAPAWLQSVADFNPFYYAVEAARSLFAGDLGNDAVWQAAVFIGGLAVLLVWWASRKFARAVA
;
A
#
# COMPACT_ATOMS: atom_id res chain seq x y z
N MET A 1 7.92 10.97 25.90
CA MET A 1 8.79 9.77 25.95
C MET A 1 8.03 8.44 26.05
N LYS A 2 6.97 8.29 26.87
CA LYS A 2 6.19 7.02 26.96
C LYS A 2 5.58 6.56 25.62
N ALA A 3 4.92 7.46 24.88
CA ALA A 3 4.25 7.12 23.62
C ALA A 3 5.20 6.59 22.51
N LEU A 4 6.40 7.16 22.39
CA LEU A 4 7.41 6.68 21.42
C LEU A 4 7.93 5.29 21.80
N ARG A 5 8.20 5.07 23.09
CA ARG A 5 8.63 3.76 23.60
C ARG A 5 7.56 2.70 23.38
N ASP A 6 6.31 3.02 23.68
CA ASP A 6 5.18 2.12 23.49
C ASP A 6 4.99 1.78 22.00
N THR A 7 5.11 2.78 21.12
CA THR A 7 5.01 2.59 19.67
C THR A 7 6.12 1.65 19.17
N TRP A 8 7.35 1.85 19.65
CA TRP A 8 8.48 1.00 19.31
C TRP A 8 8.32 -0.44 19.79
N LEU A 9 7.79 -0.65 21.01
CA LEU A 9 7.53 -1.98 21.53
C LEU A 9 6.46 -2.72 20.72
N VAL A 10 5.39 -2.03 20.33
CA VAL A 10 4.34 -2.61 19.48
C VAL A 10 4.89 -2.93 18.09
N TYR A 11 5.62 -1.98 17.49
CA TYR A 11 6.26 -2.13 16.20
C TYR A 11 7.21 -3.34 16.18
N SER A 12 8.14 -3.41 17.13
CA SER A 12 9.12 -4.49 17.21
C SER A 12 8.47 -5.86 17.43
N ARG A 13 7.38 -5.92 18.21
CA ARG A 13 6.58 -7.14 18.35
C ARG A 13 5.92 -7.54 17.04
N ALA A 14 5.24 -6.62 16.37
CA ALA A 14 4.57 -6.88 15.09
C ALA A 14 5.58 -7.32 14.02
N MET A 15 6.72 -6.65 13.92
CA MET A 15 7.77 -7.01 12.98
C MET A 15 8.35 -8.41 13.26
N LYS A 16 8.56 -8.76 14.53
CA LYS A 16 8.99 -10.11 14.91
C LYS A 16 7.97 -11.19 14.57
N LEU A 17 6.67 -10.89 14.65
CA LEU A 17 5.62 -11.83 14.25
C LEU A 17 5.63 -12.02 12.73
N ASN A 18 5.75 -10.95 11.95
CA ASN A 18 5.88 -11.02 10.49
C ASN A 18 7.10 -11.85 10.07
N LEU A 19 8.26 -11.65 10.71
CA LEU A 19 9.48 -12.42 10.42
C LEU A 19 9.37 -13.90 10.76
N LYS A 20 8.51 -14.27 11.73
CA LYS A 20 8.21 -15.67 12.07
C LYS A 20 7.22 -16.32 11.10
N GLN A 21 6.57 -15.56 10.24
CA GLN A 21 5.68 -16.06 9.19
C GLN A 21 6.25 -15.78 7.79
N PRO A 22 7.43 -16.34 7.45
CA PRO A 22 8.10 -16.04 6.18
C PRO A 22 7.27 -16.45 4.96
N VAL A 23 6.47 -17.50 5.09
CA VAL A 23 5.59 -17.98 4.01
C VAL A 23 4.64 -16.89 3.53
N TRP A 24 4.03 -16.14 4.45
CA TRP A 24 3.07 -15.10 4.10
C TRP A 24 3.74 -13.92 3.38
N LEU A 25 4.94 -13.54 3.84
CA LEU A 25 5.74 -12.48 3.22
C LEU A 25 6.19 -12.83 1.80
N VAL A 26 6.58 -14.09 1.59
CA VAL A 26 7.03 -14.61 0.29
C VAL A 26 5.85 -14.74 -0.67
N VAL A 27 4.72 -15.30 -0.22
CA VAL A 27 3.51 -15.44 -1.06
C VAL A 27 3.01 -14.10 -1.57
N MET A 28 3.06 -13.05 -0.75
CA MET A 28 2.71 -11.68 -1.16
C MET A 28 3.64 -11.10 -2.23
N LEU A 29 4.92 -11.49 -2.25
CA LEU A 29 5.88 -11.10 -3.29
C LEU A 29 5.72 -11.94 -4.56
N ILE A 30 5.32 -13.19 -4.42
CA ILE A 30 5.15 -14.10 -5.55
C ILE A 30 4.08 -13.58 -6.53
N GLN A 31 2.98 -13.01 -6.03
CA GLN A 31 1.90 -12.51 -6.88
C GLN A 31 2.36 -11.40 -7.87
N PRO A 32 2.96 -10.28 -7.44
CA PRO A 32 3.46 -9.26 -8.38
C PRO A 32 4.60 -9.80 -9.26
N LEU A 33 5.39 -10.77 -8.79
CA LEU A 33 6.41 -11.42 -9.62
C LEU A 33 5.83 -12.25 -10.75
N TYR A 34 4.72 -12.97 -10.54
CA TYR A 34 4.05 -13.66 -11.64
C TYR A 34 3.53 -12.69 -12.69
N PHE A 35 2.98 -11.55 -12.28
CA PHE A 35 2.60 -10.50 -13.23
C PHE A 35 3.80 -10.01 -14.01
N LEU A 36 4.91 -9.71 -13.34
CA LEU A 36 6.14 -9.26 -14.01
C LEU A 36 6.65 -10.32 -15.02
N ILE A 37 6.76 -11.58 -14.61
CA ILE A 37 7.33 -12.64 -15.45
C ILE A 37 6.44 -12.99 -16.65
N PHE A 38 5.11 -13.03 -16.46
CA PHE A 38 4.19 -13.38 -17.53
C PHE A 38 3.86 -12.21 -18.46
N PHE A 39 3.84 -10.98 -17.95
CA PHE A 39 3.55 -9.81 -18.79
C PHE A 39 4.80 -9.18 -19.39
N ALA A 40 6.01 -9.35 -18.83
CA ALA A 40 7.22 -8.79 -19.43
C ALA A 40 7.40 -9.16 -20.93
N PRO A 41 7.26 -10.42 -21.37
CA PRO A 41 7.38 -10.75 -22.80
C PRO A 41 6.25 -10.16 -23.66
N LEU A 42 5.08 -9.89 -23.06
CA LEU A 42 3.96 -9.27 -23.75
C LEU A 42 4.14 -7.76 -23.90
N LEU A 43 4.88 -7.15 -22.98
CA LEU A 43 5.20 -5.73 -22.94
C LEU A 43 6.21 -5.34 -24.04
N ASP A 44 7.14 -6.21 -24.40
CA ASP A 44 8.08 -5.99 -25.52
C ASP A 44 7.35 -5.72 -26.85
N GLY A 45 6.15 -6.29 -27.03
CA GLY A 45 5.32 -6.07 -28.22
C GLY A 45 4.49 -4.78 -28.21
N LEU A 46 4.52 -4.03 -27.11
CA LEU A 46 3.73 -2.80 -26.90
C LEU A 46 4.58 -1.53 -26.90
N GLU A 47 5.90 -1.64 -27.06
CA GLU A 47 6.79 -0.50 -27.17
C GLU A 47 6.39 0.43 -28.32
N GLY A 48 6.27 1.74 -28.04
CA GLY A 48 5.89 2.75 -29.03
C GLY A 48 4.37 2.89 -29.27
N THR A 49 3.52 2.17 -28.53
CA THR A 49 2.07 2.41 -28.53
C THR A 49 1.67 3.52 -27.55
N PRO A 50 0.53 4.23 -27.77
CA PRO A 50 0.08 5.30 -26.88
C PRO A 50 -0.04 4.81 -25.44
N GLY A 51 0.71 5.45 -24.54
CA GLY A 51 0.78 5.09 -23.12
C GLY A 51 1.95 4.19 -22.72
N PHE A 52 2.80 3.74 -23.65
CA PHE A 52 4.05 3.00 -23.39
C PHE A 52 5.28 3.69 -24.02
N GLU A 53 5.22 5.01 -24.17
CA GLU A 53 6.21 5.82 -24.88
C GLU A 53 7.58 5.85 -24.19
N ALA A 54 7.61 5.72 -22.86
CA ALA A 54 8.84 5.63 -22.06
C ALA A 54 9.42 4.21 -21.98
N GLY A 55 8.82 3.23 -22.67
CA GLY A 55 9.18 1.83 -22.56
C GLY A 55 8.17 1.05 -21.72
N ALA A 56 7.93 -0.19 -22.13
CA ALA A 56 6.81 -0.96 -21.62
C ALA A 56 7.02 -1.39 -20.15
N MET A 57 8.27 -1.65 -19.77
CA MET A 57 8.66 -2.01 -18.41
C MET A 57 8.63 -0.82 -17.43
N GLU A 58 9.09 0.36 -17.87
CA GLU A 58 9.09 1.60 -17.09
C GLU A 58 7.68 2.07 -16.76
N THR A 59 6.71 1.77 -17.62
CA THR A 59 5.31 2.11 -17.41
C THR A 59 4.59 1.10 -16.50
N PHE A 60 4.97 -0.18 -16.56
CA PHE A 60 4.27 -1.28 -15.88
C PHE A 60 4.76 -1.52 -14.45
N VAL A 61 6.08 -1.49 -14.23
CA VAL A 61 6.69 -1.76 -12.91
C VAL A 61 6.16 -0.82 -11.81
N PRO A 62 6.02 0.51 -12.03
CA PRO A 62 5.46 1.41 -11.02
C PRO A 62 4.02 1.06 -10.65
N GLY A 63 3.19 0.71 -11.65
CA GLY A 63 1.82 0.25 -11.43
C GLY A 63 1.78 -1.00 -10.55
N LEU A 64 2.66 -1.98 -10.80
CA LEU A 64 2.78 -3.18 -9.97
C LEU A 64 3.21 -2.87 -8.53
N ILE A 65 4.13 -1.94 -8.33
CA ILE A 65 4.59 -1.56 -6.98
C ILE A 65 3.44 -0.90 -6.20
N ILE A 66 2.68 -0.01 -6.81
CA ILE A 66 1.50 0.61 -6.18
C ILE A 66 0.41 -0.45 -5.92
N MET A 67 0.18 -1.38 -6.86
CA MET A 67 -0.74 -2.50 -6.68
C MET A 67 -0.35 -3.36 -5.48
N MET A 68 0.94 -3.70 -5.37
CA MET A 68 1.49 -4.45 -4.24
C MET A 68 1.30 -3.69 -2.93
N ALA A 69 1.54 -2.38 -2.90
CA ALA A 69 1.29 -1.57 -1.71
C ALA A 69 -0.20 -1.53 -1.33
N LEU A 70 -1.08 -1.48 -2.32
CA LEU A 70 -2.53 -1.48 -2.15
C LEU A 70 -3.01 -2.78 -1.49
N PHE A 71 -2.68 -3.93 -2.08
CA PHE A 71 -3.08 -5.23 -1.52
C PHE A 71 -2.34 -5.55 -0.21
N GLY A 72 -1.03 -5.32 -0.15
CA GLY A 72 -0.21 -5.62 1.02
C GLY A 72 -0.65 -4.84 2.27
N SER A 73 -1.16 -3.62 2.10
CA SER A 73 -1.58 -2.77 3.22
C SER A 73 -3.06 -2.87 3.54
N THR A 74 -3.92 -3.22 2.58
CA THR A 74 -5.38 -3.29 2.82
C THR A 74 -5.75 -4.54 3.63
N PHE A 75 -5.04 -5.65 3.47
CA PHE A 75 -5.39 -6.93 4.11
C PHE A 75 -4.67 -7.17 5.45
N VAL A 76 -4.02 -6.16 6.04
CA VAL A 76 -3.33 -6.32 7.34
C VAL A 76 -4.27 -6.42 8.55
N GLY A 77 -5.52 -6.00 8.39
CA GLY A 77 -6.57 -6.08 9.41
C GLY A 77 -6.90 -7.51 9.83
N PHE A 78 -6.66 -8.51 8.98
CA PHE A 78 -6.87 -9.92 9.33
C PHE A 78 -6.01 -10.36 10.50
N GLY A 79 -4.72 -10.00 10.50
CA GLY A 79 -3.83 -10.29 11.62
C GLY A 79 -4.31 -9.66 12.93
N LEU A 80 -4.91 -8.46 12.86
CA LEU A 80 -5.50 -7.82 14.02
C LEU A 80 -6.74 -8.58 14.53
N ILE A 81 -7.60 -9.08 13.65
CA ILE A 81 -8.78 -9.85 14.05
C ILE A 81 -8.37 -11.20 14.65
N ALA A 82 -7.37 -11.87 14.08
CA ALA A 82 -6.81 -13.09 14.65
C ALA A 82 -6.25 -12.84 16.07
N GLU A 83 -5.53 -11.72 16.28
CA GLU A 83 -5.05 -11.32 17.61
C GLU A 83 -6.19 -10.94 18.58
N LEU A 84 -7.28 -10.34 18.08
CA LEU A 84 -8.50 -10.08 18.87
C LEU A 84 -9.13 -11.40 19.33
N ARG A 85 -9.26 -12.40 18.45
CA ARG A 85 -9.82 -13.72 18.80
C ARG A 85 -8.98 -14.48 19.83
N GLN A 86 -7.66 -14.30 19.81
CA GLN A 86 -6.74 -14.89 20.78
C GLN A 86 -6.68 -14.14 22.12
N GLY A 87 -7.46 -13.06 22.26
CA GLY A 87 -7.49 -12.19 23.43
C GLY A 87 -6.19 -11.46 23.74
N VAL A 88 -5.30 -11.37 22.75
CA VAL A 88 -4.03 -10.65 22.86
C VAL A 88 -4.30 -9.16 23.12
N ILE A 89 -5.29 -8.60 22.41
CA ILE A 89 -5.70 -7.21 22.62
C ILE A 89 -6.27 -7.02 24.02
N GLU A 90 -7.05 -7.96 24.56
CA GLU A 90 -7.53 -7.86 25.94
C GLU A 90 -6.40 -7.88 26.97
N ARG A 91 -5.36 -8.69 26.76
CA ARG A 91 -4.17 -8.67 27.63
C ARG A 91 -3.36 -7.38 27.50
N MET A 92 -3.37 -6.72 26.34
CA MET A 92 -2.78 -5.38 26.19
C MET A 92 -3.66 -4.27 26.79
N ARG A 93 -4.94 -4.53 27.07
CA ARG A 93 -5.83 -3.54 27.73
C ARG A 93 -5.50 -3.34 29.21
N VAL A 94 -4.92 -4.35 29.87
CA VAL A 94 -4.53 -4.25 31.29
C VAL A 94 -3.13 -3.67 31.49
N THR A 95 -2.36 -3.46 30.42
CA THR A 95 -1.07 -2.78 30.46
C THR A 95 -1.23 -1.29 30.14
N PRO A 96 -0.37 -0.40 30.68
CA PRO A 96 -0.47 1.05 30.50
C PRO A 96 0.00 1.53 29.12
N VAL A 97 -0.31 0.79 28.05
CA VAL A 97 0.13 1.08 26.68
C VAL A 97 -0.83 2.09 26.03
N SER A 98 -0.27 3.13 25.41
CA SER A 98 -1.08 4.10 24.65
C SER A 98 -1.82 3.43 23.48
N ARG A 99 -3.12 3.68 23.35
CA ARG A 99 -3.97 3.14 22.27
C ARG A 99 -3.56 3.63 20.89
N VAL A 100 -3.08 4.88 20.83
CA VAL A 100 -2.53 5.48 19.60
C VAL A 100 -1.23 4.78 19.22
N ALA A 101 -0.40 4.40 20.20
CA ALA A 101 0.83 3.66 19.96
C ALA A 101 0.58 2.24 19.43
N LEU A 102 -0.53 1.60 19.80
CA LEU A 102 -0.95 0.30 19.24
C LEU A 102 -1.25 0.39 17.74
N LEU A 103 -2.00 1.42 17.33
CA LEU A 103 -2.33 1.64 15.92
C LEU A 103 -1.10 2.05 15.12
N ILE A 104 -0.37 3.08 15.58
CA ILE A 104 0.80 3.62 14.87
C ILE A 104 1.90 2.57 14.77
N GLY A 105 2.19 1.83 15.85
CA GLY A 105 3.23 0.80 15.86
C GLY A 105 2.94 -0.35 14.90
N ARG A 106 1.68 -0.78 14.80
CA ARG A 106 1.26 -1.78 13.82
C ARG A 106 1.33 -1.26 12.39
N THR A 107 0.83 -0.05 12.17
CA THR A 107 0.84 0.59 10.84
C THR A 107 2.28 0.80 10.35
N LEU A 108 3.20 1.19 11.25
CA LEU A 108 4.64 1.23 10.96
C LEU A 108 5.20 -0.14 10.55
N SER A 109 4.78 -1.22 11.21
CA SER A 109 5.23 -2.57 10.84
C SER A 109 4.75 -2.97 9.44
N THR A 110 3.52 -2.60 9.08
CA THR A 110 2.97 -2.76 7.73
C THR A 110 3.80 -1.95 6.73
N VAL A 111 3.99 -0.65 6.97
CA VAL A 111 4.78 0.23 6.11
C VAL A 111 6.18 -0.33 5.88
N THR A 112 6.90 -0.71 6.94
CA THR A 112 8.24 -1.28 6.80
C THR A 112 8.23 -2.54 5.94
N THR A 113 7.25 -3.43 6.15
CA THR A 113 7.14 -4.67 5.38
C THR A 113 6.87 -4.37 3.90
N THR A 114 5.95 -3.45 3.61
CA THR A 114 5.62 -3.04 2.23
C THR A 114 6.79 -2.35 1.55
N VAL A 115 7.53 -1.48 2.25
CA VAL A 115 8.73 -0.83 1.69
C VAL A 115 9.82 -1.84 1.36
N ILE A 116 10.06 -2.82 2.25
CA ILE A 116 11.03 -3.90 1.99
C ILE A 116 10.59 -4.72 0.76
N GLN A 117 9.31 -5.08 0.66
CA GLN A 117 8.79 -5.81 -0.49
C GLN A 117 8.91 -5.00 -1.79
N ALA A 118 8.62 -3.70 -1.75
CA ALA A 118 8.75 -2.81 -2.90
C ALA A 118 10.20 -2.70 -3.34
N PHE A 119 11.14 -2.59 -2.39
CA PHE A 119 12.57 -2.58 -2.69
C PHE A 119 13.02 -3.88 -3.36
N ILE A 120 12.59 -5.04 -2.84
CA ILE A 120 12.87 -6.34 -3.46
C ILE A 120 12.31 -6.40 -4.89
N LEU A 121 11.07 -5.92 -5.09
CA LEU A 121 10.43 -5.93 -6.40
C LEU A 121 11.17 -5.02 -7.40
N VAL A 122 11.60 -3.82 -6.98
CA VAL A 122 12.40 -2.90 -7.81
C VAL A 122 13.73 -3.54 -8.23
N VAL A 123 14.44 -4.17 -7.28
CA VAL A 123 15.70 -4.87 -7.58
C VAL A 123 15.48 -6.02 -8.55
N LEU A 124 14.45 -6.84 -8.35
CA LEU A 124 14.12 -7.95 -9.26
C LEU A 124 13.71 -7.45 -10.65
N ALA A 125 12.93 -6.36 -10.72
CA ALA A 125 12.55 -5.73 -11.98
C ALA A 125 13.78 -5.20 -12.75
N ALA A 126 14.76 -4.63 -12.05
CA ALA A 126 16.03 -4.21 -12.65
C ALA A 126 16.81 -5.39 -13.23
N LEU A 127 16.88 -6.50 -12.49
CA LEU A 127 17.65 -7.68 -12.87
C LEU A 127 17.02 -8.47 -14.02
N ILE A 128 15.69 -8.60 -14.03
CA ILE A 128 14.95 -9.40 -15.01
C ILE A 128 14.63 -8.57 -16.26
N GLY A 129 14.24 -7.31 -16.07
CA GLY A 129 13.70 -6.45 -17.13
C GLY A 129 14.67 -5.42 -17.72
N GLY A 130 15.92 -5.35 -17.25
CA GLY A 130 16.91 -4.39 -17.76
C GLY A 130 16.57 -2.91 -17.49
N LEU A 131 15.71 -2.66 -16.50
CA LEU A 131 15.20 -1.33 -16.18
C LEU A 131 16.34 -0.37 -15.78
N GLN A 132 16.44 0.78 -16.44
CA GLN A 132 17.34 1.85 -16.00
C GLN A 132 16.71 2.58 -14.83
N ILE A 133 17.28 2.39 -13.64
CA ILE A 133 16.73 2.98 -12.41
C ILE A 133 17.37 4.35 -12.18
N ASP A 134 16.54 5.40 -12.23
CA ASP A 134 16.85 6.64 -11.54
C ASP A 134 16.56 6.48 -10.04
N TRP A 135 17.62 6.47 -9.24
CA TRP A 135 17.52 6.38 -7.78
C TRP A 135 16.83 7.60 -7.16
N GLY A 136 16.83 8.76 -7.84
CA GLY A 136 16.08 9.94 -7.42
C GLY A 136 14.58 9.71 -7.43
N GLY A 137 14.05 9.25 -8.57
CA GLY A 137 12.65 8.86 -8.74
C GLY A 137 12.21 7.75 -7.79
N VAL A 138 13.03 6.70 -7.64
CA VAL A 138 12.74 5.59 -6.72
C VAL A 138 12.64 6.05 -5.26
N PHE A 139 13.48 6.99 -4.83
CA PHE A 139 13.41 7.52 -3.47
C PHE A 139 12.09 8.24 -3.19
N LEU A 140 11.63 9.09 -4.12
CA LEU A 140 10.34 9.77 -4.00
C LEU A 140 9.18 8.78 -4.05
N MET A 141 9.28 7.73 -4.88
CA MET A 141 8.28 6.67 -4.95
C MET A 141 8.13 5.97 -3.59
N PHE A 142 9.23 5.69 -2.88
CA PHE A 142 9.14 5.14 -1.52
C PHE A 142 8.35 6.04 -0.57
N GLY A 143 8.47 7.37 -0.72
CA GLY A 143 7.62 8.33 0.00
C GLY A 143 6.13 8.10 -0.25
N ILE A 144 5.74 7.95 -1.52
CA ILE A 144 4.35 7.68 -1.91
C ILE A 144 3.87 6.33 -1.36
N ILE A 145 4.71 5.29 -1.43
CA ILE A 145 4.40 3.96 -0.89
C ILE A 145 4.21 4.03 0.62
N ILE A 146 5.07 4.75 1.34
CA ILE A 146 4.95 4.95 2.79
C ILE A 146 3.60 5.59 3.11
N LEU A 147 3.24 6.68 2.43
CA LEU A 147 1.96 7.37 2.66
C LEU A 147 0.77 6.46 2.35
N THR A 148 0.83 5.75 1.23
CA THR A 148 -0.23 4.83 0.77
C THR A 148 -0.42 3.67 1.75
N SER A 149 0.67 3.04 2.19
CA SER A 149 0.66 1.96 3.17
C SER A 149 0.17 2.43 4.53
N PHE A 150 0.55 3.63 4.95
CA PHE A 150 0.09 4.20 6.20
C PHE A 150 -1.43 4.47 6.18
N MET A 151 -1.92 5.07 5.08
CA MET A 151 -3.34 5.32 4.83
C MET A 151 -4.16 4.03 4.87
N LEU A 152 -3.76 3.03 4.09
CA LEU A 152 -4.48 1.76 3.96
C LEU A 152 -4.37 0.90 5.21
N GLY A 153 -3.21 0.86 5.86
CA GLY A 153 -3.04 0.16 7.13
C GLY A 153 -3.96 0.73 8.21
N ALA A 154 -4.03 2.06 8.32
CA ALA A 154 -4.94 2.71 9.26
C ALA A 154 -6.42 2.40 8.96
N LEU A 155 -6.83 2.45 7.68
CA LEU A 155 -8.17 2.07 7.25
C LEU A 155 -8.48 0.62 7.62
N SER A 156 -7.59 -0.31 7.24
CA SER A 156 -7.74 -1.74 7.46
C SER A 156 -7.88 -2.07 8.95
N TYR A 157 -7.00 -1.54 9.80
CA TYR A 157 -7.08 -1.73 11.24
C TYR A 157 -8.34 -1.09 11.85
N GLY A 158 -8.74 0.09 11.38
CA GLY A 158 -9.96 0.76 11.83
C GLY A 158 -11.22 -0.04 11.49
N VAL A 159 -11.33 -0.56 10.27
CA VAL A 159 -12.44 -1.42 9.83
C VAL A 159 -12.42 -2.75 10.58
N ALA A 160 -11.25 -3.37 10.75
CA ALA A 160 -11.09 -4.60 11.52
C ALA A 160 -11.58 -4.46 12.98
N MET A 161 -11.33 -3.32 13.63
CA MET A 161 -11.85 -3.05 14.98
C MET A 161 -13.37 -2.89 15.05
N VAL A 162 -14.00 -2.47 13.94
CA VAL A 162 -15.46 -2.32 13.84
C VAL A 162 -16.12 -3.66 13.56
N LEU A 163 -15.60 -4.41 12.57
CA LEU A 163 -16.21 -5.66 12.13
C LEU A 163 -15.90 -6.83 13.07
N LYS A 164 -14.67 -6.91 13.62
CA LYS A 164 -14.19 -7.98 14.51
C LYS A 164 -14.38 -9.41 13.98
N SER A 165 -14.61 -9.57 12.68
CA SER A 165 -14.85 -10.84 11.99
C SER A 165 -14.06 -10.89 10.69
N GLU A 166 -13.24 -11.93 10.51
CA GLU A 166 -12.46 -12.17 9.30
C GLU A 166 -13.39 -12.46 8.10
N ASP A 167 -14.48 -13.19 8.34
CA ASP A 167 -15.48 -13.56 7.33
C ASP A 167 -16.20 -12.33 6.76
N THR A 168 -16.32 -11.27 7.54
CA THR A 168 -16.93 -10.01 7.10
C THR A 168 -15.89 -9.02 6.56
N LEU A 169 -14.65 -9.06 7.04
CA LEU A 169 -13.60 -8.15 6.60
C LEU A 169 -13.22 -8.39 5.13
N ALA A 170 -13.07 -9.65 4.70
CA ALA A 170 -12.63 -9.97 3.34
C ALA A 170 -13.57 -9.45 2.25
N PRO A 171 -14.89 -9.74 2.32
CA PRO A 171 -15.83 -9.28 1.30
C PRO A 171 -15.96 -7.76 1.30
N VAL A 172 -15.99 -7.12 2.48
CA VAL A 172 -16.11 -5.66 2.59
C VAL A 172 -14.90 -4.97 1.96
N LEU A 173 -13.69 -5.40 2.31
CA LEU A 173 -12.48 -4.82 1.74
C LEU A 173 -12.38 -5.08 0.23
N ASN A 174 -12.66 -6.31 -0.24
CA ASN A 174 -12.63 -6.61 -1.67
C ASN A 174 -13.63 -5.78 -2.48
N THR A 175 -14.85 -5.62 -1.98
CA THR A 175 -15.92 -4.86 -2.65
C THR A 175 -15.53 -3.39 -2.84
N VAL A 176 -14.74 -2.83 -1.92
CA VAL A 176 -14.27 -1.44 -2.00
C VAL A 176 -12.97 -1.33 -2.80
N VAL A 177 -12.03 -2.24 -2.57
CA VAL A 177 -10.69 -2.22 -3.21
C VAL A 177 -10.75 -2.49 -4.69
N GLN A 178 -11.55 -3.45 -5.15
CA GLN A 178 -11.59 -3.82 -6.57
C GLN A 178 -12.00 -2.65 -7.48
N PRO A 179 -13.11 -1.92 -7.22
CA PRO A 179 -13.46 -0.75 -8.02
C PRO A 179 -12.38 0.33 -8.00
N ILE A 180 -11.80 0.60 -6.83
CA ILE A 180 -10.73 1.60 -6.67
C ILE A 180 -9.48 1.21 -7.49
N MET A 181 -9.12 -0.07 -7.50
CA MET A 181 -7.99 -0.58 -8.28
C MET A 181 -8.26 -0.51 -9.79
N LEU A 182 -9.49 -0.79 -10.23
CA LEU A 182 -9.85 -0.69 -11.64
C LEU A 182 -9.81 0.77 -12.13
N LEU A 183 -10.23 1.70 -11.28
CA LEU A 183 -10.25 3.14 -11.55
C LEU A 183 -8.89 3.83 -11.37
N SER A 184 -7.88 3.17 -10.81
CA SER A 184 -6.57 3.81 -10.56
C SER A 184 -5.63 3.77 -11.77
N GLY A 185 -6.02 3.13 -12.88
CA GLY A 185 -5.19 3.05 -14.08
C GLY A 185 -3.96 2.15 -13.95
N ILE A 186 -3.93 1.25 -12.94
CA ILE A 186 -2.83 0.30 -12.69
C ILE A 186 -2.67 -0.67 -13.87
N MET A 187 -3.79 -1.19 -14.39
CA MET A 187 -3.78 -2.23 -15.43
C MET A 187 -3.73 -1.65 -16.86
N LEU A 188 -4.38 -0.52 -17.10
CA LEU A 188 -4.41 0.17 -18.39
C LEU A 188 -4.33 1.69 -18.18
N PRO A 189 -3.57 2.42 -19.01
CA PRO A 189 -3.55 3.88 -18.96
C PRO A 189 -4.96 4.46 -19.10
N MET A 190 -5.34 5.36 -18.19
CA MET A 190 -6.66 6.01 -18.20
C MET A 190 -6.86 6.93 -19.41
N ALA A 191 -5.81 7.27 -20.14
CA ALA A 191 -5.88 7.99 -21.42
C ALA A 191 -6.78 7.27 -22.45
N LEU A 192 -6.93 5.95 -22.34
CA LEU A 192 -7.77 5.13 -23.22
C LEU A 192 -9.22 5.03 -22.75
N ALA A 193 -9.56 5.58 -21.58
CA ALA A 193 -10.88 5.47 -20.97
C ALA A 193 -11.87 6.52 -21.52
N PRO A 194 -13.19 6.23 -21.55
CA PRO A 194 -14.21 7.23 -21.88
C PRO A 194 -14.27 8.36 -20.83
N ALA A 195 -14.69 9.56 -21.24
CA ALA A 195 -14.64 10.77 -20.42
C ALA A 195 -15.32 10.64 -19.04
N TRP A 196 -16.44 9.93 -18.94
CA TRP A 196 -17.12 9.70 -17.66
C TRP A 196 -16.27 8.89 -16.67
N LEU A 197 -15.46 7.95 -17.18
CA LEU A 197 -14.60 7.11 -16.36
C LEU A 197 -13.35 7.88 -15.91
N GLN A 198 -12.85 8.77 -16.76
CA GLN A 198 -11.77 9.71 -16.40
C GLN A 198 -12.22 10.63 -15.25
N SER A 199 -13.40 11.25 -15.35
CA SER A 199 -13.92 12.12 -14.29
C SER A 199 -14.12 11.40 -12.95
N VAL A 200 -14.43 10.10 -12.95
CA VAL A 200 -14.54 9.30 -11.73
C VAL A 200 -13.16 8.95 -11.17
N ALA A 201 -12.19 8.66 -12.04
CA ALA A 201 -10.80 8.39 -11.65
C ALA A 201 -10.10 9.62 -11.06
N ASP A 202 -10.47 10.84 -11.45
CA ASP A 202 -9.93 12.08 -10.88
C ASP A 202 -10.22 12.22 -9.37
N PHE A 203 -11.27 11.57 -8.86
CA PHE A 203 -11.56 11.52 -7.42
C PHE A 203 -10.81 10.40 -6.70
N ASN A 204 -10.14 9.51 -7.43
CA ASN A 204 -9.44 8.36 -6.88
C ASN A 204 -8.02 8.77 -6.46
N PRO A 205 -7.67 8.77 -5.16
CA PRO A 205 -6.32 9.14 -4.71
C PRO A 205 -5.23 8.20 -5.24
N PHE A 206 -5.60 6.95 -5.60
CA PHE A 206 -4.66 5.98 -6.15
C PHE A 206 -4.33 6.26 -7.62
N TYR A 207 -5.18 6.99 -8.35
CA TYR A 207 -4.87 7.43 -9.71
C TYR A 207 -3.61 8.31 -9.70
N TYR A 208 -3.58 9.33 -8.83
CA TYR A 208 -2.41 10.18 -8.65
C TYR A 208 -1.19 9.41 -8.15
N ALA A 209 -1.37 8.40 -7.29
CA ALA A 209 -0.27 7.55 -6.83
C ALA A 209 0.43 6.80 -7.96
N VAL A 210 -0.37 6.27 -8.90
CA VAL A 210 0.14 5.52 -10.07
C VAL A 210 0.79 6.46 -11.06
N GLU A 211 0.16 7.60 -11.34
CA GLU A 211 0.69 8.58 -12.28
C GLU A 211 2.01 9.18 -11.78
N ALA A 212 2.08 9.53 -10.50
CA ALA A 212 3.32 9.96 -9.86
C ALA A 212 4.39 8.86 -9.91
N ALA A 213 4.02 7.61 -9.66
CA ALA A 213 4.99 6.50 -9.72
C ALA A 213 5.55 6.30 -11.13
N ARG A 214 4.72 6.48 -12.17
CA ARG A 214 5.15 6.44 -13.58
C ARG A 214 6.05 7.63 -13.93
N SER A 215 5.66 8.86 -13.58
CA SER A 215 6.46 10.05 -13.89
C SER A 215 7.83 9.99 -13.22
N LEU A 216 7.89 9.49 -11.99
CA LEU A 216 9.15 9.29 -11.25
C LEU A 216 10.06 8.25 -11.91
N PHE A 217 9.50 7.18 -12.48
CA PHE A 217 10.29 6.17 -13.20
C PHE A 217 10.75 6.67 -14.58
N ALA A 218 9.97 7.55 -15.21
CA ALA A 218 10.37 8.24 -16.43
C ALA A 218 11.38 9.38 -16.20
N GLY A 219 11.79 9.62 -14.94
CA GLY A 219 12.74 10.69 -14.57
C GLY A 219 12.15 12.09 -14.46
N ASP A 220 10.83 12.25 -14.58
CA ASP A 220 10.12 13.52 -14.39
C ASP A 220 9.75 13.74 -12.91
N LEU A 221 10.75 14.21 -12.15
CA LEU A 221 10.60 14.49 -10.71
C LEU A 221 9.73 15.74 -10.43
N GLY A 222 9.52 16.59 -11.44
CA GLY A 222 8.78 17.85 -11.32
C GLY A 222 7.29 17.75 -11.64
N ASN A 223 6.81 16.56 -11.97
CA ASN A 223 5.44 16.33 -12.40
C ASN A 223 4.42 16.71 -11.32
N ASP A 224 3.33 17.37 -11.73
CA ASP A 224 2.24 17.76 -10.83
C ASP A 224 1.61 16.57 -10.09
N ALA A 225 1.60 15.38 -10.71
CA ALA A 225 1.07 14.17 -10.11
C ALA A 225 1.77 13.82 -8.78
N VAL A 226 3.07 14.12 -8.64
CA VAL A 226 3.87 13.77 -7.45
C VAL A 226 3.39 14.54 -6.22
N TRP A 227 3.23 15.85 -6.32
CA TRP A 227 2.75 16.65 -5.19
C TRP A 227 1.26 16.41 -4.95
N GLN A 228 0.46 16.21 -6.01
CA GLN A 228 -0.96 15.88 -5.88
C GLN A 228 -1.14 14.56 -5.12
N ALA A 229 -0.38 13.52 -5.47
CA ALA A 229 -0.37 12.26 -4.75
C ALA A 229 -0.01 12.45 -3.27
N ALA A 230 1.04 13.22 -2.99
CA ALA A 230 1.44 13.51 -1.61
C ALA A 230 0.35 14.24 -0.80
N VAL A 231 -0.34 15.22 -1.41
CA VAL A 231 -1.41 15.99 -0.75
C VAL A 231 -2.67 15.15 -0.55
N PHE A 232 -3.16 14.48 -1.60
CA PHE A 232 -4.39 13.68 -1.50
C PHE A 232 -4.22 12.46 -0.58
N ILE A 233 -3.15 11.69 -0.79
CA ILE A 233 -2.88 10.48 0.02
C ILE A 233 -2.48 10.89 1.43
N GLY A 234 -1.65 11.92 1.58
CA GLY A 234 -1.25 12.43 2.90
C GLY A 234 -2.46 12.97 3.70
N GLY A 235 -3.33 13.73 3.05
CA GLY A 235 -4.57 14.23 3.65
C GLY A 235 -5.49 13.09 4.10
N LEU A 236 -5.73 12.11 3.23
CA LEU A 236 -6.51 10.92 3.56
C LEU A 236 -5.85 10.06 4.65
N ALA A 237 -4.53 9.92 4.65
CA ALA A 237 -3.80 9.21 5.69
C ALA A 237 -4.04 9.84 7.06
N VAL A 238 -3.94 11.17 7.18
CA VAL A 238 -4.21 11.89 8.44
C VAL A 238 -5.66 11.66 8.89
N LEU A 239 -6.63 11.80 7.99
CA LEU A 239 -8.04 11.60 8.29
C LEU A 239 -8.35 10.17 8.75
N LEU A 240 -7.80 9.16 8.07
CA LEU A 240 -8.01 7.75 8.38
C LEU A 240 -7.31 7.33 9.67
N VAL A 241 -6.12 7.84 9.94
CA VAL A 241 -5.42 7.62 11.22
C VAL A 241 -6.17 8.25 12.37
N TRP A 242 -6.69 9.46 12.18
CA TRP A 242 -7.54 10.11 13.16
C TRP A 242 -8.84 9.33 13.40
N TRP A 243 -9.50 8.86 12.34
CA TRP A 243 -10.72 8.05 12.45
C TRP A 243 -10.45 6.71 13.13
N ALA A 244 -9.41 5.99 12.71
CA ALA A 244 -9.02 4.70 13.26
C ALA A 244 -8.61 4.84 14.74
N SER A 245 -7.83 5.87 15.10
CA SER A 245 -7.46 6.12 16.49
C SER A 245 -8.69 6.39 17.38
N ARG A 246 -9.70 7.11 16.87
CA ARG A 246 -10.99 7.29 17.56
C ARG A 246 -11.77 5.98 17.71
N LYS A 247 -11.77 5.12 16.70
CA LYS A 247 -12.41 3.80 16.78
C LYS A 247 -11.71 2.88 17.78
N PHE A 248 -10.38 2.87 17.80
CA PHE A 248 -9.58 2.20 18.83
C PHE A 248 -9.83 2.77 20.24
N ALA A 249 -10.09 4.07 20.36
CA ALA A 249 -10.44 4.68 21.64
C ALA A 249 -11.86 4.29 22.10
N ARG A 250 -12.85 4.25 21.19
CA ARG A 250 -14.26 3.98 21.49
C ARG A 250 -14.61 2.51 21.64
N ALA A 251 -14.02 1.61 20.87
CA ALA A 251 -14.28 0.16 20.97
C ALA A 251 -13.79 -0.46 22.30
N VAL A 252 -13.19 0.36 23.17
CA VAL A 252 -12.55 0.00 24.43
C VAL A 252 -13.13 0.81 25.61
N ALA A 253 -14.12 1.67 25.37
CA ALA A 253 -14.96 2.31 26.39
C ALA A 253 -16.21 1.44 26.62
#